data_AF-A0A662H4U6-F1
#
_entry.id   AF-A0A662H4U6-F1
#
_cell.length_a   1.000
_cell.length_b   1.000
_cell.length_c   1.000
_cell.angle_alpha   90.00
_cell.angle_beta   90.00
_cell.angle_gamma   90.00
#
_symmetry.space_group_name_H-M   'P 1'
#
loop_
_entity.id
_entity.type
_entity.pdbx_description
1 polymer ?
#
loop_
_entity_poly.entity_id
_entity_poly.type
_entity_poly.pdbx_seq_one_letter_code
_entity_poly.pdbx_strand_id
1 'polypeptide(L)'
;MDLKKEMAYVTVLRRFRRKLIASILDSIIAVAVITIFAILAPYLVSVAFGGSLSAMQGALLQACLTLIILYVSITRIGFALWSLFKIIFITARLPTGAYSEEEVEENKDAINFESLLESEYHMARRMISLVTVGIIILLVPTIPFFQQSIKGLEIPFFFKENPFLLVAPVSLVVFFLVLYNIPVFSMIENNLNNYYKIVLSLKIGLESLPATCPACGTSIPAEAIHCPYCGAKISREQKKE
;
A
#
# COMPACT_ATOMS: atom_id res chain seq x y z
N MET A 1 18.51 -2.61 25.88
CA MET A 1 18.38 -3.01 24.46
C MET A 1 19.42 -2.23 23.69
N ASP A 2 20.09 -2.83 22.71
CA ASP A 2 21.29 -2.26 22.07
C ASP A 2 20.90 -1.17 21.05
N LEU A 3 21.32 0.08 21.28
CA LEU A 3 20.98 1.26 20.48
C LEU A 3 21.19 1.03 18.96
N LYS A 4 22.19 0.22 18.59
CA LYS A 4 22.46 -0.18 17.20
C LYS A 4 21.30 -0.97 16.57
N LYS A 5 20.66 -1.87 17.32
CA LYS A 5 19.51 -2.65 16.84
C LYS A 5 18.29 -1.77 16.63
N GLU A 6 18.11 -0.76 17.47
CA GLU A 6 16.98 0.18 17.40
C GLU A 6 17.06 1.01 16.11
N MET A 7 18.26 1.50 15.80
CA MET A 7 18.57 2.26 14.59
C MET A 7 18.35 1.43 13.33
N ALA A 8 18.63 0.12 13.36
CA ALA A 8 18.37 -0.80 12.26
C ALA A 8 16.89 -0.83 11.85
N TYR A 9 15.97 -0.99 12.79
CA TYR A 9 14.53 -1.05 12.51
C TYR A 9 13.97 0.28 11.98
N VAL A 10 14.43 1.41 12.53
CA VAL A 10 14.02 2.75 12.08
C VAL A 10 14.46 2.99 10.62
N THR A 11 15.68 2.59 10.26
CA THR A 11 16.19 2.70 8.89
C THR A 11 15.37 1.88 7.91
N VAL A 12 15.01 0.64 8.25
CA VAL A 12 14.13 -0.22 7.44
C VAL A 12 12.77 0.46 7.21
N LEU A 13 12.14 0.98 8.25
CA LEU A 13 10.85 1.68 8.13
C LEU A 13 10.94 2.93 7.24
N ARG A 14 12.02 3.71 7.35
CA ARG A 14 12.23 4.91 6.52
C ARG A 14 12.45 4.53 5.05
N ARG A 15 13.24 3.49 4.77
CA ARG A 15 13.45 2.96 3.41
C ARG A 15 12.12 2.48 2.81
N PHE A 16 11.36 1.70 3.58
CA PHE A 16 10.05 1.21 3.15
C PHE A 16 9.06 2.36 2.90
N ARG A 17 9.05 3.39 3.75
CA ARG A 17 8.23 4.60 3.53
C ARG A 17 8.56 5.30 2.22
N ARG A 18 9.85 5.46 1.88
CA ARG A 18 10.26 6.04 0.58
C ARG A 18 9.74 5.20 -0.59
N LYS A 19 9.85 3.87 -0.49
CA LYS A 19 9.30 2.93 -1.50
C LYS A 19 7.78 3.08 -1.66
N LEU A 20 7.03 3.25 -0.57
CA LEU A 20 5.58 3.47 -0.61
C LEU A 20 5.21 4.80 -1.28
N ILE A 21 5.94 5.89 -1.01
CA ILE A 21 5.71 7.19 -1.65
C ILE A 21 5.94 7.10 -3.16
N ALA A 22 7.06 6.48 -3.59
CA ALA A 22 7.33 6.25 -5.01
C ALA A 22 6.21 5.43 -5.68
N SER A 23 5.71 4.39 -5.01
CA SER A 23 4.58 3.58 -5.48
C SER A 23 3.28 4.37 -5.68
N ILE A 24 3.02 5.40 -4.87
CA ILE A 24 1.85 6.29 -5.05
C ILE A 24 2.03 7.12 -6.32
N LEU A 25 3.21 7.71 -6.51
CA LEU A 25 3.53 8.48 -7.71
C LEU A 25 3.43 7.62 -8.98
N ASP A 26 4.00 6.41 -8.96
CA ASP A 26 3.89 5.46 -10.07
C ASP A 26 2.42 5.12 -10.41
N SER A 27 1.56 5.04 -9.39
CA SER A 27 0.14 4.76 -9.58
C SER A 27 -0.59 5.93 -10.23
N ILE A 28 -0.27 7.16 -9.83
CA ILE A 28 -0.82 8.38 -10.45
C ILE A 28 -0.37 8.51 -11.90
N ILE A 29 0.92 8.32 -12.17
CA ILE A 29 1.50 8.38 -13.51
C ILE A 29 0.86 7.31 -14.41
N ALA A 30 0.71 6.08 -13.92
CA ALA A 30 0.09 5.00 -14.68
C ALA A 30 -1.37 5.32 -15.08
N VAL A 31 -2.15 5.92 -14.17
CA VAL A 31 -3.53 6.33 -14.48
C VAL A 31 -3.56 7.47 -15.50
N ALA A 32 -2.66 8.45 -15.39
CA ALA A 32 -2.56 9.53 -16.37
C ALA A 32 -2.20 9.00 -17.76
N VAL A 33 -1.17 8.14 -17.85
CA VAL A 33 -0.71 7.55 -19.11
C VAL A 33 -1.80 6.69 -19.76
N ILE A 34 -2.48 5.83 -19.01
CA ILE A 34 -3.53 4.98 -19.59
C ILE A 34 -4.74 5.80 -20.06
N THR A 35 -5.05 6.89 -19.37
CA THR A 35 -6.16 7.79 -19.74
C THR A 35 -5.83 8.52 -21.04
N ILE A 36 -4.61 9.06 -21.16
CA ILE A 36 -4.13 9.67 -22.41
C ILE A 36 -4.17 8.65 -23.55
N PHE A 37 -3.65 7.44 -23.31
CA PHE A 37 -3.66 6.38 -24.31
C PHE A 37 -5.08 6.00 -24.74
N ALA A 38 -6.02 5.92 -23.81
CA ALA A 38 -7.41 5.59 -24.13
C ALA A 38 -8.11 6.67 -24.95
N ILE A 39 -7.77 7.95 -24.75
CA ILE A 39 -8.27 9.06 -25.58
C ILE A 39 -7.65 9.01 -26.98
N LEU A 40 -6.36 8.66 -27.09
CA LEU A 40 -5.65 8.58 -28.37
C LEU A 40 -5.95 7.30 -29.16
N ALA A 41 -6.29 6.21 -28.49
CA ALA A 41 -6.46 4.90 -29.12
C ALA A 41 -7.49 4.89 -30.27
N PRO A 42 -8.69 5.49 -30.14
CA PRO A 42 -9.64 5.57 -31.26
C PRO A 42 -9.05 6.27 -32.50
N TYR A 43 -8.24 7.31 -32.29
CA TYR A 43 -7.58 8.05 -33.37
C TYR A 43 -6.45 7.24 -34.01
N LEU A 44 -5.63 6.57 -33.20
CA LEU A 44 -4.56 5.71 -33.73
C LEU A 44 -5.12 4.54 -34.55
N VAL A 45 -6.22 3.96 -34.12
CA VAL A 45 -6.88 2.86 -34.84
C VAL A 45 -7.49 3.38 -36.15
N SER A 46 -8.14 4.54 -36.18
CA SER A 46 -8.71 5.08 -37.43
C SER A 46 -7.63 5.41 -38.47
N VAL A 47 -6.48 5.93 -38.02
CA VAL A 47 -5.32 6.21 -38.89
C VAL A 47 -4.68 4.90 -39.40
N ALA A 48 -4.49 3.91 -38.53
CA ALA A 48 -3.83 2.65 -38.89
C ALA A 48 -4.63 1.80 -39.89
N PHE A 49 -5.96 1.78 -39.78
CA PHE A 49 -6.83 0.98 -40.65
C PHE A 49 -7.32 1.73 -41.90
N GLY A 50 -6.89 2.99 -42.11
CA GLY A 50 -7.12 3.72 -43.36
C GLY A 50 -8.59 3.94 -43.73
N GLY A 51 -9.53 3.89 -42.77
CA GLY A 51 -10.96 3.99 -43.02
C GLY A 51 -11.80 4.20 -41.76
N SER A 52 -13.07 4.58 -41.94
CA SER A 52 -14.03 4.69 -40.85
C SER A 52 -14.34 3.29 -40.29
N LEU A 53 -14.10 3.06 -38.99
CA LEU A 53 -14.53 1.83 -38.34
C LEU A 53 -16.04 1.63 -38.53
N SER A 54 -16.46 0.37 -38.73
CA SER A 54 -17.89 0.05 -38.66
C SER A 54 -18.43 0.37 -37.26
N ALA A 55 -19.71 0.74 -37.17
CA ALA A 55 -20.35 1.08 -35.90
C ALA A 55 -20.17 -0.03 -34.82
N MET A 56 -20.16 -1.29 -35.25
CA MET A 56 -19.95 -2.45 -34.38
C MET A 56 -18.50 -2.56 -33.87
N GLN A 57 -17.50 -2.36 -34.74
CA GLN A 57 -16.09 -2.41 -34.35
C GLN A 57 -15.73 -1.23 -33.44
N GLY A 58 -16.28 -0.04 -33.70
CA GLY A 58 -16.11 1.13 -32.84
C GLY A 58 -16.68 0.92 -31.44
N ALA A 59 -17.89 0.35 -31.34
CA ALA A 59 -18.52 0.04 -30.06
C ALA A 59 -17.73 -1.03 -29.26
N LEU A 60 -17.20 -2.05 -29.93
CA LEU A 60 -16.35 -3.07 -29.31
C LEU A 60 -15.05 -2.45 -28.78
N LEU A 61 -14.37 -1.65 -29.60
CA LEU A 61 -13.14 -0.96 -29.20
C LEU A 61 -13.37 -0.06 -27.98
N GLN A 62 -14.45 0.72 -27.99
CA GLN A 62 -14.81 1.60 -26.87
C GLN A 62 -15.13 0.81 -25.60
N ALA A 63 -15.88 -0.30 -25.71
CA ALA A 63 -16.19 -1.16 -24.56
C ALA A 63 -14.92 -1.76 -23.95
N CYS A 64 -14.01 -2.27 -24.79
CA CYS A 64 -12.73 -2.82 -24.34
C CYS A 64 -11.84 -1.75 -23.66
N LEU A 65 -11.70 -0.57 -24.27
CA LEU A 65 -10.96 0.55 -23.68
C LEU A 65 -11.56 0.96 -22.33
N THR A 66 -12.89 1.04 -22.24
CA THR A 66 -13.57 1.40 -20.98
C THR A 66 -13.28 0.39 -19.88
N LEU A 67 -13.34 -0.91 -20.17
CA LEU A 67 -12.99 -1.95 -19.21
C LEU A 67 -11.52 -1.87 -18.77
N ILE A 68 -10.61 -1.61 -19.70
CA ILE A 68 -9.17 -1.48 -19.40
C ILE A 68 -8.93 -0.27 -18.50
N ILE A 69 -9.49 0.90 -18.82
CA ILE A 69 -9.36 2.10 -17.99
C ILE A 69 -9.93 1.84 -16.61
N LEU A 70 -11.11 1.23 -16.52
CA LEU A 70 -11.76 0.94 -15.25
C LEU A 70 -10.91 -0.02 -14.39
N TYR A 71 -10.39 -1.09 -15.00
CA TYR A 71 -9.50 -2.04 -14.34
C TYR A 71 -8.24 -1.37 -13.80
N VAL A 72 -7.55 -0.58 -14.64
CA VAL A 72 -6.33 0.11 -14.23
C VAL A 72 -6.64 1.15 -13.15
N SER A 73 -7.71 1.91 -13.30
CA SER A 73 -8.09 2.96 -12.34
C SER A 73 -8.40 2.37 -10.97
N ILE A 74 -9.27 1.36 -10.88
CA ILE A 74 -9.62 0.73 -9.60
C ILE A 74 -8.38 0.10 -8.95
N THR A 75 -7.57 -0.63 -9.72
CA THR A 75 -6.36 -1.29 -9.20
C THR A 75 -5.35 -0.27 -8.67
N ARG A 76 -5.08 0.81 -9.43
CA ARG A 76 -4.09 1.84 -9.06
C ARG A 76 -4.55 2.70 -7.89
N ILE A 77 -5.84 3.03 -7.83
CA ILE A 77 -6.44 3.70 -6.66
C ILE A 77 -6.33 2.82 -5.43
N GLY A 78 -6.64 1.51 -5.55
CA GLY A 78 -6.46 0.55 -4.46
C GLY A 78 -5.02 0.50 -3.94
N PHE A 79 -4.02 0.47 -4.84
CA PHE A 79 -2.62 0.50 -4.45
C PHE A 79 -2.22 1.81 -3.74
N ALA A 80 -2.72 2.95 -4.21
CA ALA A 80 -2.46 4.24 -3.61
C ALA A 80 -3.09 4.34 -2.21
N LEU A 81 -4.33 3.89 -2.03
CA LEU A 81 -5.03 3.88 -0.74
C LEU A 81 -4.32 2.98 0.27
N TRP A 82 -3.91 1.77 -0.13
CA TRP A 82 -3.15 0.87 0.72
C TRP A 82 -1.81 1.49 1.15
N SER A 83 -1.09 2.09 0.18
CA SER A 83 0.21 2.73 0.45
C SER A 83 0.04 3.92 1.40
N LEU A 84 -1.00 4.74 1.21
CA LEU A 84 -1.31 5.87 2.08
C LEU A 84 -1.62 5.42 3.51
N PHE A 85 -2.47 4.41 3.68
CA PHE A 85 -2.79 3.82 4.98
C PHE A 85 -1.51 3.34 5.69
N LYS A 86 -0.63 2.62 4.99
CA LYS A 86 0.63 2.13 5.55
C LYS A 86 1.61 3.25 5.88
N ILE A 87 1.70 4.30 5.07
CA ILE A 87 2.53 5.47 5.38
C ILE A 87 2.07 6.14 6.67
N ILE A 88 0.77 6.35 6.86
CA ILE A 88 0.21 6.93 8.08
C ILE A 88 0.54 6.05 9.29
N PHE A 89 0.30 4.75 9.16
CA PHE A 89 0.57 3.76 10.20
C PHE A 89 2.05 3.70 10.63
N ILE A 90 2.98 3.79 9.67
CA ILE A 90 4.42 3.80 9.93
C ILE A 90 4.87 5.14 10.49
N THR A 91 4.38 6.25 9.95
CA THR A 91 4.77 7.61 10.37
C THR A 91 4.36 7.88 11.81
N ALA A 92 3.21 7.38 12.27
CA ALA A 92 2.82 7.45 13.68
C ALA A 92 3.79 6.75 14.64
N ARG A 93 4.59 5.80 14.13
CA ARG A 93 5.52 4.95 14.89
C ARG A 93 6.99 5.29 14.71
N LEU A 94 7.34 6.19 13.78
CA LEU A 94 8.72 6.62 13.56
C LEU A 94 9.12 7.68 14.60
N PRO A 95 10.24 7.51 15.34
CA PRO A 95 10.77 8.56 16.19
C PRO A 95 11.29 9.72 15.34
N THR A 96 10.94 10.95 15.74
CA THR A 96 11.45 12.19 15.16
C THR A 96 12.85 12.47 15.70
N GLY A 97 13.87 11.95 15.03
CA GLY A 97 15.27 12.22 15.33
C GLY A 97 16.13 12.10 14.08
N ALA A 98 17.04 13.05 13.87
CA ALA A 98 18.00 13.04 12.78
C ALA A 98 19.08 11.98 13.07
N TYR A 99 18.85 10.78 12.57
CA TYR A 99 19.81 9.68 12.65
C TYR A 99 20.40 9.45 11.25
N SER A 100 21.73 9.39 11.19
CA SER A 100 22.52 9.19 9.98
C SER A 100 22.16 7.86 9.33
N GLU A 101 22.16 7.85 7.99
CA GLU A 101 22.08 6.62 7.16
C GLU A 101 23.38 5.81 7.24
N GLU A 102 24.02 5.71 8.41
CA GLU A 102 25.15 4.81 8.55
C GLU A 102 24.67 3.38 8.34
N GLU A 103 25.36 2.70 7.42
CA GLU A 103 25.07 1.35 6.97
C GLU A 103 24.82 0.45 8.17
N VAL A 104 23.57 0.02 8.28
CA VAL A 104 23.17 -0.95 9.28
C VAL A 104 23.90 -2.24 8.96
N GLU A 105 25.00 -2.47 9.68
CA GLU A 105 25.68 -3.76 9.81
C GLU A 105 24.63 -4.88 9.96
N GLU A 106 24.83 -5.98 9.22
CA GLU A 106 23.94 -7.13 9.02
C GLU A 106 23.19 -7.62 10.27
N ASN A 107 22.15 -6.90 10.69
CA ASN A 107 21.25 -7.40 11.70
C ASN A 107 20.23 -8.30 11.01
N LYS A 108 20.40 -9.61 11.17
CA LYS A 108 19.51 -10.65 10.62
C LYS A 108 18.03 -10.38 10.95
N ASP A 109 17.73 -9.83 12.11
CA ASP A 109 16.36 -9.52 12.51
C ASP A 109 15.77 -8.34 11.72
N ALA A 110 16.58 -7.34 11.39
CA ALA A 110 16.16 -6.20 10.58
C ALA A 110 15.94 -6.59 9.11
N ILE A 111 16.79 -7.48 8.57
CA ILE A 111 16.61 -8.06 7.23
C ILE A 111 15.32 -8.88 7.16
N ASN A 112 15.07 -9.72 8.17
CA ASN A 112 13.82 -10.47 8.26
C ASN A 112 12.61 -9.53 8.32
N PHE A 113 12.69 -8.46 9.10
CA PHE A 113 11.63 -7.46 9.18
C PHE A 113 11.37 -6.77 7.84
N GLU A 114 12.42 -6.36 7.11
CA GLU A 114 12.30 -5.80 5.76
C GLU A 114 11.63 -6.80 4.80
N SER A 115 12.05 -8.06 4.81
CA SER A 115 11.47 -9.11 3.96
C SER A 115 9.98 -9.36 4.25
N LEU A 116 9.56 -9.27 5.52
CA LEU A 116 8.16 -9.42 5.91
C LEU A 116 7.32 -8.22 5.45
N LEU A 117 7.86 -7.00 5.54
CA LEU A 117 7.20 -5.80 5.01
C LEU A 117 7.03 -5.89 3.48
N GLU A 118 8.04 -6.38 2.77
CA GLU A 118 7.95 -6.60 1.33
C GLU A 118 6.93 -7.68 0.99
N SER A 119 6.94 -8.81 1.71
CA SER A 119 5.97 -9.90 1.54
C SER A 119 4.53 -9.40 1.75
N GLU A 120 4.28 -8.64 2.82
CA GLU A 120 2.98 -8.02 3.08
C GLU A 120 2.55 -7.11 1.91
N TYR A 121 3.47 -6.27 1.43
CA TYR A 121 3.21 -5.36 0.33
C TYR A 121 2.86 -6.08 -0.98
N HIS A 122 3.61 -7.12 -1.33
CA HIS A 122 3.34 -7.94 -2.51
C HIS A 122 1.99 -8.66 -2.39
N MET A 123 1.68 -9.19 -1.22
CA MET A 123 0.43 -9.88 -0.95
C MET A 123 -0.79 -8.95 -1.01
N ALA A 124 -0.69 -7.75 -0.43
CA ALA A 124 -1.74 -6.74 -0.49
C ALA A 124 -2.03 -6.32 -1.93
N ARG A 125 -0.98 -6.09 -2.74
CA ARG A 125 -1.14 -5.79 -4.18
C ARG A 125 -1.83 -6.93 -4.94
N ARG A 126 -1.44 -8.18 -4.67
CA ARG A 126 -2.09 -9.36 -5.27
C ARG A 126 -3.58 -9.40 -4.92
N MET A 127 -3.94 -9.20 -3.66
CA MET A 127 -5.32 -9.18 -3.20
C MET A 127 -6.15 -8.08 -3.89
N ILE A 128 -5.65 -6.85 -3.90
CA ILE A 128 -6.32 -5.73 -4.57
C ILE A 128 -6.52 -6.02 -6.06
N SER A 129 -5.51 -6.60 -6.73
CA SER A 129 -5.62 -6.96 -8.15
C SER A 129 -6.67 -8.04 -8.41
N LEU A 130 -6.74 -9.09 -7.58
CA LEU A 130 -7.72 -10.17 -7.71
C LEU A 130 -9.15 -9.68 -7.46
N VAL A 131 -9.34 -8.85 -6.42
CA VAL A 131 -10.64 -8.23 -6.13
C VAL A 131 -11.07 -7.35 -7.31
N THR A 132 -10.15 -6.56 -7.88
CA THR A 132 -10.46 -5.72 -9.03
C THR A 132 -10.82 -6.55 -10.26
N VAL A 133 -10.10 -7.64 -10.54
CA VAL A 133 -10.45 -8.58 -11.62
C VAL A 133 -11.85 -9.15 -11.39
N GLY A 134 -12.18 -9.56 -10.16
CA GLY A 134 -13.51 -10.05 -9.81
C GLY A 134 -14.61 -9.01 -10.09
N ILE A 135 -14.39 -7.75 -9.72
CA ILE A 135 -15.32 -6.64 -10.02
C ILE A 135 -15.49 -6.46 -11.53
N ILE A 136 -14.40 -6.44 -12.29
CA ILE A 136 -14.45 -6.28 -13.75
C ILE A 136 -15.20 -7.43 -14.43
N ILE A 137 -14.94 -8.67 -14.00
CA ILE A 137 -15.65 -9.85 -14.48
C ILE A 137 -17.15 -9.72 -14.24
N LEU A 138 -17.57 -9.27 -13.06
CA LEU A 138 -18.99 -9.05 -12.73
C LEU A 138 -19.61 -7.89 -13.52
N LEU A 139 -18.81 -6.96 -14.06
CA LEU A 139 -19.28 -5.87 -14.91
C LEU A 139 -19.45 -6.28 -16.38
N VAL A 140 -18.76 -7.33 -16.87
CA VAL A 140 -18.88 -7.75 -18.28
C VAL A 140 -20.35 -8.03 -18.71
N PRO A 141 -21.18 -8.72 -17.92
CA PRO A 141 -22.58 -8.99 -18.27
C PRO A 141 -23.48 -7.76 -18.44
N THR A 142 -23.09 -6.61 -17.88
CA THR A 142 -23.88 -5.38 -17.95
C THR A 142 -23.62 -4.58 -19.23
N ILE A 143 -22.59 -4.95 -19.99
CA ILE A 143 -22.22 -4.25 -21.21
C ILE A 143 -23.22 -4.56 -22.33
N PRO A 144 -23.79 -3.54 -23.01
CA PRO A 144 -24.79 -3.74 -24.05
C PRO A 144 -24.26 -4.57 -25.23
N PHE A 145 -22.99 -4.38 -25.59
CA PHE A 145 -22.32 -5.18 -26.61
C PHE A 145 -22.28 -6.68 -26.27
N PHE A 146 -22.01 -7.02 -25.01
CA PHE A 146 -21.98 -8.41 -24.55
C PHE A 146 -23.37 -9.04 -24.62
N GLN A 147 -24.41 -8.30 -24.22
CA GLN A 147 -25.80 -8.74 -24.32
C GLN A 147 -26.24 -8.95 -25.78
N GLN A 148 -25.86 -8.04 -26.68
CA GLN A 148 -26.14 -8.19 -28.11
C GLN A 148 -25.43 -9.41 -28.71
N SER A 149 -24.18 -9.65 -28.30
CA SER A 149 -23.41 -10.81 -28.74
C SER A 149 -24.07 -12.12 -28.29
N ILE A 150 -24.46 -12.23 -27.01
CA ILE A 150 -25.14 -13.40 -26.45
C ILE A 150 -26.43 -13.74 -27.20
N LYS A 151 -27.21 -12.72 -27.60
CA LYS A 151 -28.46 -12.94 -28.35
C LYS A 151 -28.22 -13.59 -29.71
N GLY A 152 -27.11 -13.26 -30.36
CA GLY A 152 -26.69 -13.80 -31.65
C GLY A 152 -26.08 -15.20 -31.60
N LEU A 153 -25.70 -15.70 -30.42
CA LEU A 153 -25.21 -17.07 -30.25
C LEU A 153 -26.37 -18.07 -30.09
N GLU A 154 -26.19 -19.28 -30.60
CA GLU A 154 -27.11 -20.43 -30.43
C GLU A 154 -27.00 -21.08 -29.04
N ILE A 155 -26.92 -20.27 -27.98
CA ILE A 155 -26.87 -20.75 -26.59
C ILE A 155 -28.29 -21.03 -26.06
N PRO A 156 -28.47 -21.93 -25.08
CA PRO A 156 -29.75 -22.19 -24.43
C PRO A 156 -30.40 -20.93 -23.87
N PHE A 157 -31.73 -20.87 -23.90
CA PHE A 157 -32.55 -19.73 -23.48
C PHE A 157 -32.22 -19.21 -22.07
N PHE A 158 -31.90 -20.10 -21.13
CA PHE A 158 -31.51 -19.77 -19.75
C PHE A 158 -30.34 -18.78 -19.65
N PHE A 159 -29.33 -18.88 -20.53
CA PHE A 159 -28.19 -17.97 -20.54
C PHE A 159 -28.50 -16.62 -21.20
N LYS A 160 -29.54 -16.57 -22.04
CA LYS A 160 -29.98 -15.33 -22.70
C LYS A 160 -30.76 -14.44 -21.74
N GLU A 161 -31.55 -15.03 -20.84
CA GLU A 161 -32.27 -14.29 -19.80
C GLU A 161 -31.33 -13.79 -18.70
N ASN A 162 -30.34 -14.60 -18.31
CA ASN A 162 -29.44 -14.31 -17.19
C ASN A 162 -27.96 -14.41 -17.61
N PRO A 163 -27.37 -13.35 -18.20
CA PRO A 163 -25.98 -13.37 -18.69
C PRO A 163 -24.94 -13.53 -17.57
N PHE A 164 -25.32 -13.25 -16.31
CA PHE A 164 -24.47 -13.48 -15.14
C PHE A 164 -24.13 -14.95 -14.91
N LEU A 165 -25.01 -15.89 -15.30
CA LEU A 165 -24.76 -17.32 -15.15
C LEU A 165 -23.58 -17.81 -15.98
N LEU A 166 -23.30 -17.15 -17.11
CA LEU A 166 -22.15 -17.47 -17.96
C LEU A 166 -20.83 -17.14 -17.26
N VAL A 167 -20.84 -16.09 -16.43
CA VAL A 167 -19.66 -15.54 -15.78
C VAL A 167 -19.47 -16.07 -14.35
N ALA A 168 -20.53 -16.62 -13.75
CA ALA A 168 -20.54 -17.15 -12.39
C ALA A 168 -19.43 -18.17 -12.08
N PRO A 169 -19.08 -19.14 -12.95
CA PRO A 169 -17.99 -20.06 -12.66
C PRO A 169 -16.65 -19.35 -12.51
N VAL A 170 -16.38 -18.35 -13.36
CA VAL A 170 -15.13 -17.60 -13.37
C VAL A 170 -15.05 -16.68 -12.14
N SER A 171 -16.14 -15.99 -11.80
CA SER A 171 -16.18 -15.13 -10.61
C SER A 171 -16.02 -15.94 -9.32
N LEU A 172 -16.57 -17.15 -9.27
CA LEU A 172 -16.41 -18.07 -8.14
C LEU A 172 -14.95 -18.52 -7.98
N VAL A 173 -14.23 -18.84 -9.07
CA VAL A 173 -12.79 -19.15 -9.01
C VAL A 173 -12.00 -17.98 -8.44
N VAL A 174 -12.26 -16.76 -8.92
CA VAL A 174 -11.59 -15.55 -8.40
C VAL A 174 -11.90 -15.35 -6.91
N PHE A 175 -13.14 -15.57 -6.49
CA PHE A 175 -13.54 -15.48 -5.10
C PHE A 175 -12.76 -16.46 -4.20
N PHE A 176 -12.64 -17.73 -4.59
CA PHE A 176 -11.84 -18.70 -3.85
C PHE A 176 -10.36 -18.33 -3.80
N LEU A 177 -9.80 -17.78 -4.89
CA LEU A 177 -8.43 -17.26 -4.88
C LEU A 177 -8.26 -16.12 -3.87
N VAL A 178 -9.20 -15.17 -3.81
CA VAL A 178 -9.16 -14.10 -2.81
C VAL A 178 -9.23 -14.68 -1.40
N LEU A 179 -10.18 -15.59 -1.13
CA LEU A 179 -10.33 -16.23 0.18
C LEU A 179 -9.08 -16.98 0.64
N TYR A 180 -8.41 -17.69 -0.27
CA TYR A 180 -7.19 -18.43 0.04
C TYR A 180 -6.04 -17.52 0.50
N ASN A 181 -5.96 -16.30 -0.02
CA ASN A 181 -4.90 -15.36 0.31
C ASN A 181 -5.12 -14.65 1.66
N ILE A 182 -6.35 -14.61 2.19
CA ILE A 182 -6.68 -14.00 3.50
C ILE A 182 -5.90 -14.62 4.68
N PRO A 183 -5.90 -15.95 4.91
CA PRO A 183 -5.19 -16.53 6.06
C PRO A 183 -3.67 -16.33 5.96
N VAL A 184 -3.11 -16.41 4.76
CA VAL A 184 -1.67 -16.15 4.53
C VAL A 184 -1.32 -14.70 4.87
N PHE A 185 -2.18 -13.75 4.46
CA PHE A 185 -2.01 -12.34 4.81
C PHE A 185 -2.07 -12.11 6.33
N SER A 186 -3.05 -12.72 7.01
CA SER A 186 -3.19 -12.64 8.46
C SER A 186 -1.97 -13.19 9.22
N MET A 187 -1.38 -14.29 8.74
CA MET A 187 -0.15 -14.84 9.33
C MET A 187 1.03 -13.86 9.24
N ILE A 188 1.20 -13.20 8.09
CA ILE A 188 2.26 -12.20 7.90
C ILE A 188 2.04 -11.01 8.82
N GLU A 189 0.81 -10.49 8.90
CA GLU A 189 0.45 -9.36 9.76
C GLU A 189 0.73 -9.66 11.24
N ASN A 190 0.41 -10.87 11.70
CA ASN A 190 0.70 -11.29 13.08
C ASN A 190 2.21 -11.30 13.37
N ASN A 191 3.02 -11.79 12.44
CA ASN A 191 4.48 -11.75 12.57
C ASN A 191 5.01 -10.31 12.57
N LEU A 192 4.47 -9.45 11.71
CA LEU A 192 4.82 -8.03 11.63
C LEU A 192 4.50 -7.29 12.93
N ASN A 193 3.37 -7.60 13.56
CA ASN A 193 2.96 -7.01 14.83
C ASN A 193 3.97 -7.24 15.95
N ASN A 194 4.68 -8.37 15.97
CA ASN A 194 5.74 -8.61 16.93
C ASN A 194 6.90 -7.62 16.77
N TYR A 195 7.31 -7.33 15.53
CA TYR A 195 8.34 -6.32 15.25
C TYR A 195 7.84 -4.90 15.53
N TYR A 196 6.58 -4.59 15.22
CA TYR A 196 6.02 -3.28 15.56
C TYR A 196 6.00 -3.01 17.06
N LYS A 197 5.73 -4.02 17.89
CA LYS A 197 5.83 -3.88 19.36
C LYS A 197 7.24 -3.50 19.81
N ILE A 198 8.27 -4.07 19.18
CA ILE A 198 9.67 -3.72 19.43
C ILE A 198 9.92 -2.26 19.03
N VAL A 199 9.48 -1.82 17.85
CA VAL A 199 9.66 -0.42 17.43
C VAL A 199 8.92 0.56 18.34
N LEU A 200 7.73 0.20 18.81
CA LEU A 200 6.94 1.01 19.74
C LEU A 200 7.62 1.15 21.12
N SER A 201 8.31 0.12 21.60
CA SER A 201 9.07 0.23 22.86
C SER A 201 10.28 1.15 22.74
N LEU A 202 10.83 1.35 21.53
CA LEU A 202 11.88 2.34 21.26
C LEU A 202 11.40 3.78 21.52
N LYS A 203 10.13 4.06 21.22
CA LYS A 203 9.52 5.39 21.36
C LYS A 203 9.51 5.86 22.81
N ILE A 204 9.61 4.94 23.78
CA ILE A 204 9.60 5.22 25.22
C ILE A 204 10.99 5.67 25.72
N GLY A 205 12.04 5.60 24.89
CA GLY A 205 13.41 5.97 25.27
C GLY A 205 13.84 7.40 24.96
N LEU A 206 13.01 8.24 24.30
CA LEU A 206 13.49 9.49 23.69
C LEU A 206 12.80 10.80 24.11
N GLU A 207 11.97 10.78 25.16
CA GLU A 207 11.67 12.00 25.90
C GLU A 207 11.99 11.73 27.37
N SER A 208 13.25 11.94 27.74
CA SER A 208 13.48 12.39 29.12
C SER A 208 12.74 13.71 29.26
N LEU A 209 11.62 13.72 29.97
CA LEU A 209 10.97 14.95 30.38
C LEU A 209 12.03 15.92 30.90
N PRO A 210 11.92 17.24 30.64
CA PRO A 210 12.84 18.20 31.24
C PRO A 210 12.82 17.98 32.75
N ALA A 211 13.96 17.52 33.28
CA ALA A 211 14.09 17.41 34.72
C ALA A 211 14.03 18.84 35.27
N THR A 212 13.34 19.04 36.38
CA THR A 212 13.44 20.31 37.11
C THR A 212 14.64 20.23 38.04
N CYS A 213 15.42 21.30 38.11
CA CYS A 213 16.54 21.34 39.04
C CYS A 213 16.00 21.31 40.48
N PRO A 214 16.41 20.36 41.34
CA PRO A 214 15.92 20.28 42.72
C PRO A 214 16.33 21.50 43.57
N ALA A 215 17.37 22.24 43.15
CA ALA A 215 17.87 23.40 43.87
C ALA A 215 17.13 24.71 43.51
N CYS A 216 16.68 24.88 42.26
CA CYS A 216 16.11 26.16 41.80
C CYS A 216 14.77 26.03 41.07
N GLY A 217 14.25 24.81 40.86
CA GLY A 217 12.97 24.55 40.19
C GLY A 217 12.96 24.81 38.69
N THR A 218 14.07 25.27 38.09
CA THR A 218 14.14 25.60 36.67
C THR A 218 14.25 24.33 35.82
N SER A 219 13.57 24.32 34.68
CA SER A 219 13.70 23.28 33.65
C SER A 219 15.15 23.19 33.18
N ILE A 220 15.72 21.99 33.23
CA ILE A 220 17.06 21.68 32.77
C ILE A 220 17.03 20.53 31.74
N PRO A 221 17.91 20.57 30.73
CA PRO A 221 18.04 19.47 29.79
C PRO A 221 18.47 18.21 30.54
N ALA A 222 17.92 17.06 30.16
CA ALA A 222 18.07 15.84 30.94
C ALA A 222 19.52 15.38 31.09
N GLU A 223 20.43 15.79 30.22
CA GLU A 223 21.85 15.38 30.27
C GLU A 223 22.72 16.34 31.09
N ALA A 224 22.16 17.41 31.67
CA ALA A 224 22.91 18.37 32.48
C ALA A 224 23.48 17.73 33.75
N ILE A 225 24.82 17.76 33.89
CA ILE A 225 25.52 17.38 35.14
C ILE A 225 25.47 18.54 36.15
N HIS A 226 25.40 19.77 35.64
CA HIS A 226 25.29 21.00 36.41
C HIS A 226 24.14 21.85 35.87
N CYS A 227 23.36 22.46 36.76
CA CYS A 227 22.33 23.40 36.36
C CYS A 227 22.98 24.67 35.79
N PRO A 228 22.66 25.09 34.54
CA PRO A 228 23.24 26.30 33.94
C PRO A 228 22.78 27.59 34.62
N TYR A 229 21.69 27.55 35.39
CA TYR A 229 21.12 28.71 36.06
C TYR A 229 21.65 28.91 37.48
N CYS A 230 21.86 27.82 38.24
CA CYS A 230 22.27 27.90 39.65
C CYS A 230 23.59 27.20 39.98
N GLY A 231 24.20 26.49 39.03
CA GLY A 231 25.47 25.77 39.21
C GLY A 231 25.37 24.46 40.01
N ALA A 232 24.20 24.13 40.56
CA ALA A 232 24.02 22.92 41.37
C ALA A 232 24.32 21.65 40.57
N LYS A 233 25.05 20.72 41.20
CA LYS A 233 25.39 19.41 40.62
C LYS A 233 24.18 18.48 40.73
N ILE A 234 23.74 17.91 39.63
CA ILE A 234 22.56 17.03 39.57
C ILE A 234 23.06 15.58 39.65
N SER A 235 22.67 14.86 40.71
CA SER A 235 23.04 13.46 40.89
C SER A 235 22.07 12.53 40.14
N ARG A 236 22.58 11.45 39.52
CA ARG A 236 21.77 10.51 38.73
C ARG A 236 20.73 9.75 39.56
N GLU A 237 20.87 9.74 40.88
CA GLU A 237 19.96 9.06 41.81
C GLU A 237 18.66 9.86 42.06
N GLN A 238 18.70 11.19 41.97
CA GLN A 238 17.52 12.06 42.12
C GLN A 238 16.63 12.13 40.87
N LYS A 239 16.91 11.29 39.86
CA LYS A 239 16.27 11.32 38.54
C LYS A 239 15.12 10.31 38.38
N LYS A 240 14.73 9.65 39.47
CA LYS A 240 13.78 8.52 39.49
C LYS A 240 12.58 8.67 40.43
N GLU A 241 12.41 9.84 41.06
CA GLU A 241 11.16 10.17 41.79
C GLU A 241 10.26 11.07 40.95
#